data_AF-K9H139-F1
#
_entry.id   AF-K9H139-F1
#
_cell.length_a   1.000
_cell.length_b   1.000
_cell.length_c   1.000
_cell.angle_alpha   90.00
_cell.angle_beta   90.00
_cell.angle_gamma   90.00
#
_symmetry.space_group_name_H-M   'P 1'
#
loop_
_entity.id
_entity.type
_entity.pdbx_description
1 polymer ?
#
loop_
_entity_poly.entity_id
_entity_poly.type
_entity_poly.pdbx_seq_one_letter_code
_entity_poly.pdbx_strand_id
1 'polypeptide(L)'
;MQDDTPTRERPAGAARLLTPFISPHPLFRARRATLPWLLWFGMPVGFAVVTLILRLVAPDAYHWFAGDNEFGFGENLTAALFLLSAPPAAWLAMVDGVKQVPWLRLGLALFAVLAVLVAGEEWSWGQHFFGWGTPDWMADVNKQNETNLHNMAERALDQKPRAIAAALILVFGVILPLWRKRGGLAWLDRYPIASWLMPSATLAPAALLVFLPRIFDRIQVWFDVTLPPPFDIPTRHHQEMQETFIAMTVFLYITTLALRAWRWRTGRD
;
A
#
# COMPACT_ATOMS: atom_id res chain seq x y z
N MET A 1 -19.71 49.35 29.46
CA MET A 1 -19.96 47.90 29.54
C MET A 1 -18.84 47.25 28.75
N GLN A 2 -17.77 46.84 29.44
CA GLN A 2 -16.62 46.17 28.84
C GLN A 2 -17.04 44.74 28.49
N ASP A 3 -16.90 44.38 27.22
CA ASP A 3 -17.20 43.05 26.69
C ASP A 3 -15.98 42.15 26.92
N ASP A 4 -15.91 41.56 28.12
CA ASP A 4 -14.95 40.52 28.47
C ASP A 4 -15.42 39.18 27.86
N THR A 5 -15.23 39.02 26.55
CA THR A 5 -15.26 37.68 25.96
C THR A 5 -14.00 36.92 26.40
N PRO A 6 -14.13 35.79 27.13
CA PRO A 6 -12.97 35.03 27.55
C PRO A 6 -12.32 34.41 26.31
N THR A 7 -11.08 34.79 26.04
CA THR A 7 -10.18 34.06 25.14
C THR A 7 -10.15 32.61 25.60
N ARG A 8 -10.81 31.72 24.85
CA ARG A 8 -10.66 30.27 25.02
C ARG A 8 -9.19 29.92 24.83
N GLU A 9 -8.45 29.85 25.93
CA GLU A 9 -7.14 29.23 25.96
C GLU A 9 -7.31 27.82 25.39
N ARG A 10 -6.70 27.56 24.23
CA ARG A 10 -6.67 26.19 23.70
C ARG A 10 -5.95 25.34 24.73
N PRO A 11 -6.46 24.15 25.07
CA PRO A 11 -5.83 23.31 26.08
C PRO A 11 -4.38 23.06 25.65
N ALA A 12 -3.43 23.44 26.51
CA ALA A 12 -1.99 23.37 26.26
C ALA A 12 -1.51 21.98 25.77
N GLY A 13 -2.29 20.93 26.06
CA GLY A 13 -2.06 19.57 25.57
C GLY A 13 -2.21 19.39 24.05
N ALA A 14 -3.18 20.07 23.41
CA ALA A 14 -3.37 19.94 21.96
C ALA A 14 -2.22 20.58 21.16
N ALA A 15 -1.62 21.65 21.69
CA ALA A 15 -0.44 22.28 21.09
C ALA A 15 0.78 21.34 21.13
N ARG A 16 0.98 20.61 22.24
CA ARG A 16 2.10 19.67 22.40
C ARG A 16 2.01 18.44 21.48
N LEU A 17 0.80 17.94 21.21
CA LEU A 17 0.59 16.80 20.32
C LEU A 17 0.90 17.11 18.84
N LEU A 18 0.82 18.37 18.44
CA LEU A 18 0.96 18.81 17.05
C LEU A 18 2.36 19.35 16.73
N THR A 19 3.19 19.61 17.75
CA THR A 19 4.59 20.05 17.61
C THR A 19 5.41 19.18 16.64
N PRO A 20 5.29 17.83 16.61
CA PRO A 20 6.06 16.99 15.68
C PRO A 20 5.72 17.20 14.21
N PHE A 21 4.59 17.84 13.90
CA PHE A 21 4.13 18.13 12.54
C PHE A 21 4.43 19.57 12.09
N ILE A 22 5.04 20.36 12.97
CA ILE A 22 5.53 21.71 12.67
C ILE A 22 7.02 21.57 12.33
N SER A 23 7.35 21.69 11.06
CA SER A 23 8.74 21.80 10.60
C SER A 23 8.93 23.10 9.82
N PRO A 24 10.01 23.86 10.08
CA PRO A 24 10.34 25.04 9.30
C PRO A 24 10.86 24.67 7.90
N HIS A 25 11.17 23.40 7.64
CA HIS A 25 11.83 23.01 6.40
C HIS A 25 10.90 23.15 5.16
N PRO A 26 11.34 23.83 4.08
CA PRO A 26 10.48 24.16 2.95
C PRO A 26 9.99 22.95 2.14
N LEU A 27 10.68 21.80 2.21
CA LEU A 27 10.23 20.52 1.63
C LEU A 27 8.75 20.23 1.93
N PHE A 28 8.32 20.43 3.18
CA PHE A 28 6.96 20.07 3.60
C PHE A 28 5.90 21.06 3.12
N ARG A 29 6.31 22.14 2.45
CA ARG A 29 5.43 23.07 1.73
C ARG A 29 5.43 22.81 0.23
N ALA A 30 6.20 21.83 -0.25
CA ALA A 30 6.26 21.47 -1.66
C ALA A 30 4.87 21.14 -2.22
N ARG A 31 4.64 21.54 -3.47
CA ARG A 31 3.37 21.36 -4.16
C ARG A 31 3.08 19.87 -4.40
N ARG A 32 1.78 19.55 -4.52
CA ARG A 32 1.33 18.18 -4.78
C ARG A 32 1.83 17.72 -6.14
N ALA A 33 2.36 16.50 -6.19
CA ALA A 33 2.70 15.82 -7.43
C ALA A 33 1.70 14.70 -7.74
N THR A 34 1.47 14.46 -9.02
CA THR A 34 0.66 13.35 -9.54
C THR A 34 1.49 12.51 -10.48
N LEU A 35 1.40 11.19 -10.34
CA LEU A 35 2.00 10.26 -11.29
C LEU A 35 1.23 10.29 -12.63
N PRO A 36 1.82 9.79 -13.72
CA PRO A 36 1.10 9.56 -14.98
C PRO A 36 -0.13 8.67 -14.77
N TRP A 37 -1.20 8.92 -15.53
CA TRP A 37 -2.47 8.19 -15.41
C TRP A 37 -2.34 6.69 -15.65
N LEU A 38 -1.40 6.28 -16.51
CA LEU A 38 -1.08 4.87 -16.73
C LEU A 38 -0.65 4.16 -15.43
N LEU A 39 0.01 4.85 -14.50
CA LEU A 39 0.42 4.27 -13.23
C LEU A 39 -0.72 4.28 -12.20
N TRP A 40 -1.35 5.43 -11.94
CA TRP A 40 -2.31 5.51 -10.82
C TRP A 40 -3.71 4.99 -11.16
N PHE A 41 -4.07 4.94 -12.44
CA PHE A 41 -5.36 4.43 -12.91
C PHE A 41 -5.18 3.19 -13.79
N GLY A 42 -4.35 3.29 -14.83
CA GLY A 42 -4.18 2.25 -15.84
C GLY A 42 -3.68 0.93 -15.24
N MET A 43 -2.68 0.97 -14.36
CA MET A 43 -2.12 -0.21 -13.74
C MET A 43 -3.13 -0.98 -12.86
N PRO A 44 -3.76 -0.38 -11.82
CA PRO A 44 -4.68 -1.14 -10.98
C PRO A 44 -5.96 -1.54 -11.72
N VAL A 45 -6.55 -0.64 -12.52
CA VAL A 45 -7.76 -0.96 -13.28
C VAL A 45 -7.47 -1.97 -14.38
N GLY A 46 -6.34 -1.82 -15.07
CA GLY A 46 -5.90 -2.75 -16.10
C GLY A 46 -5.65 -4.15 -15.54
N PHE A 47 -4.99 -4.27 -14.39
CA PHE A 47 -4.83 -5.55 -13.70
C PHE A 47 -6.19 -6.19 -13.40
N ALA A 48 -7.13 -5.44 -12.79
CA ALA A 48 -8.47 -5.95 -12.50
C ALA A 48 -9.24 -6.40 -13.76
N VAL A 49 -9.17 -5.61 -14.83
CA VAL A 49 -9.85 -5.92 -16.10
C VAL A 49 -9.22 -7.16 -16.76
N VAL A 50 -7.89 -7.24 -16.81
CA VAL A 50 -7.17 -8.40 -17.35
C VAL A 50 -7.52 -9.65 -16.56
N THR A 51 -7.56 -9.60 -15.23
CA THR A 51 -8.00 -10.71 -14.39
C THR A 51 -9.38 -11.22 -14.79
N LEU A 52 -10.37 -10.33 -14.92
CA LEU A 52 -11.74 -10.71 -15.27
C LEU A 52 -11.84 -11.27 -16.69
N ILE A 53 -11.09 -10.68 -17.64
CA ILE A 53 -11.02 -11.20 -19.01
C ILE A 53 -10.42 -12.60 -19.02
N LEU A 54 -9.26 -12.81 -18.39
CA LEU A 54 -8.61 -14.12 -18.33
C LEU A 54 -9.54 -15.15 -17.67
N ARG A 55 -10.23 -14.79 -16.59
CA ARG A 55 -11.20 -15.69 -15.95
C ARG A 55 -12.33 -16.11 -16.90
N LEU A 56 -12.76 -15.19 -17.76
CA LEU A 56 -13.86 -15.44 -18.71
C LEU A 56 -13.42 -16.27 -19.93
N VAL A 57 -12.25 -15.98 -20.50
CA VAL A 57 -11.87 -16.49 -21.84
C VAL A 57 -10.69 -17.46 -21.85
N ALA A 58 -9.90 -17.52 -20.78
CA ALA A 58 -8.70 -18.35 -20.71
C ALA A 58 -8.43 -18.84 -19.27
N PRO A 59 -9.22 -19.81 -18.75
CA PRO A 59 -9.10 -20.29 -17.36
C PRO A 59 -7.69 -20.73 -16.97
N ASP A 60 -6.97 -21.45 -17.84
CA ASP A 60 -5.61 -21.91 -17.56
C ASP A 60 -4.63 -20.74 -17.38
N ALA A 61 -4.73 -19.72 -18.24
CA ALA A 61 -3.93 -18.51 -18.12
C ALA A 61 -4.33 -17.69 -16.88
N TYR A 62 -5.61 -17.70 -16.52
CA TYR A 62 -6.09 -17.10 -15.27
C TYR A 62 -5.48 -17.78 -14.05
N HIS A 63 -5.37 -19.11 -14.00
CA HIS A 63 -4.78 -19.81 -12.86
C HIS A 63 -3.33 -19.39 -12.62
N TRP A 64 -2.52 -19.27 -13.68
CA TRP A 64 -1.16 -18.71 -13.58
C TRP A 64 -1.15 -17.22 -13.20
N PHE A 65 -2.07 -16.43 -13.76
CA PHE A 65 -2.15 -14.99 -13.50
C PHE A 65 -2.57 -14.68 -12.05
N ALA A 66 -3.54 -15.45 -11.55
CA ALA A 66 -4.21 -15.23 -10.28
C ALA A 66 -3.43 -15.80 -9.08
N GLY A 67 -2.61 -16.85 -9.28
CA GLY A 67 -1.66 -17.35 -8.26
C GLY A 67 -1.77 -18.83 -7.87
N ASP A 68 -2.33 -19.70 -8.72
CA ASP A 68 -2.44 -21.12 -8.38
C ASP A 68 -1.12 -21.91 -8.44
N ASN A 69 -0.10 -21.38 -9.12
CA ASN A 69 1.21 -22.01 -9.23
C ASN A 69 2.19 -21.40 -8.22
N GLU A 70 3.08 -22.24 -7.67
CA GLU A 70 4.35 -21.79 -7.08
C GLU A 70 5.01 -20.84 -8.09
N PHE A 71 5.07 -19.53 -7.80
CA PHE A 71 5.57 -18.49 -8.70
C PHE A 71 4.55 -17.88 -9.69
N GLY A 72 3.32 -17.62 -9.23
CA GLY A 72 2.27 -16.97 -10.02
C GLY A 72 2.58 -15.50 -10.39
N PHE A 73 1.87 -14.94 -11.37
CA PHE A 73 2.08 -13.54 -11.77
C PHE A 73 1.75 -12.54 -10.64
N GLY A 74 0.69 -12.81 -9.86
CA GLY A 74 0.27 -11.97 -8.73
C GLY A 74 1.35 -11.84 -7.65
N GLU A 75 1.90 -12.95 -7.17
CA GLU A 75 3.01 -13.01 -6.20
C GLU A 75 4.24 -12.26 -6.72
N ASN A 76 4.63 -12.54 -7.96
CA ASN A 76 5.76 -11.86 -8.61
C ASN A 76 5.56 -10.35 -8.72
N LEU A 77 4.35 -9.91 -9.06
CA LEU A 77 4.01 -8.50 -9.14
C LEU A 77 4.01 -7.85 -7.75
N THR A 78 3.46 -8.52 -6.73
CA THR A 78 3.51 -8.08 -5.33
C THR A 78 4.95 -7.89 -4.87
N ALA A 79 5.80 -8.90 -5.05
CA ALA A 79 7.23 -8.87 -4.72
C ALA A 79 7.95 -7.71 -5.43
N ALA A 80 7.76 -7.59 -6.74
CA ALA A 80 8.38 -6.54 -7.55
C ALA A 80 7.96 -5.14 -7.07
N LEU A 81 6.68 -4.94 -6.74
CA LEU A 81 6.18 -3.62 -6.30
C LEU A 81 6.70 -3.23 -4.92
N PHE A 82 6.80 -4.18 -3.98
CA PHE A 82 7.46 -3.91 -2.70
C PHE A 82 8.94 -3.63 -2.89
N LEU A 83 9.65 -4.43 -3.70
CA LEU A 83 11.07 -4.19 -3.98
C LEU A 83 11.31 -2.82 -4.62
N LEU A 84 10.49 -2.43 -5.61
CA LEU A 84 10.54 -1.12 -6.26
C LEU A 84 10.16 0.03 -5.33
N SER A 85 9.42 -0.24 -4.25
CA SER A 85 9.06 0.74 -3.21
C SER A 85 10.22 1.03 -2.24
N ALA A 86 11.19 0.13 -2.10
CA ALA A 86 12.28 0.26 -1.13
C ALA A 86 13.27 1.40 -1.48
N PRO A 87 13.81 1.52 -2.71
CA PRO A 87 14.71 2.62 -3.07
C PRO A 87 14.14 4.03 -2.86
N PRO A 88 12.91 4.38 -3.31
CA PRO A 88 12.35 5.71 -3.07
C PRO A 88 12.13 5.98 -1.58
N ALA A 89 11.75 4.98 -0.78
CA ALA A 89 11.63 5.14 0.67
C ALA A 89 12.99 5.39 1.36
N ALA A 90 14.00 4.59 1.01
CA ALA A 90 15.36 4.76 1.54
C ALA A 90 15.93 6.13 1.16
N TRP A 91 15.74 6.55 -0.09
CA TRP A 91 16.15 7.87 -0.55
C TRP A 91 15.42 8.99 0.19
N LEU A 92 14.10 8.88 0.38
CA LEU A 92 13.31 9.85 1.17
C LEU A 92 13.85 9.99 2.60
N ALA A 93 14.22 8.88 3.26
CA ALA A 93 14.81 8.90 4.59
C ALA A 93 16.16 9.67 4.64
N MET A 94 16.81 9.87 3.49
CA MET A 94 18.06 10.62 3.33
C MET A 94 17.86 12.07 2.86
N VAL A 95 16.63 12.53 2.63
CA VAL A 95 16.36 13.93 2.27
C VAL A 95 16.48 14.83 3.50
N ASP A 96 17.16 15.98 3.37
CA ASP A 96 17.51 16.82 4.53
C ASP A 96 16.30 17.29 5.35
N GLY A 97 15.19 17.63 4.70
CA GLY A 97 13.95 17.96 5.41
C GLY A 97 13.37 16.79 6.21
N VAL A 98 13.50 15.56 5.70
CA VAL A 98 13.08 14.34 6.39
C VAL A 98 14.05 13.98 7.51
N LYS A 99 15.36 14.18 7.33
CA LYS A 99 16.38 13.94 8.38
C LYS A 99 16.12 14.76 9.65
N GLN A 100 15.55 15.95 9.51
CA GLN A 100 15.16 16.83 10.63
C GLN A 100 13.91 16.34 11.38
N VAL A 101 13.24 15.28 10.89
CA VAL A 101 12.02 14.69 11.48
C VAL A 101 12.30 13.22 11.81
N PRO A 102 12.86 12.91 13.00
CA PRO A 102 13.41 11.59 13.31
C PRO A 102 12.41 10.44 13.16
N TRP A 103 11.17 10.63 13.60
CA TRP A 103 10.11 9.61 13.50
C TRP A 103 9.76 9.29 12.05
N LEU A 104 9.73 10.30 11.17
CA LEU A 104 9.42 10.11 9.75
C LEU A 104 10.60 9.42 9.05
N ARG A 105 11.82 9.85 9.33
CA ARG A 105 13.04 9.20 8.84
C ARG A 105 13.09 7.73 9.25
N LEU A 106 12.86 7.44 10.53
CA LEU A 106 12.83 6.07 11.03
C LEU A 106 11.74 5.25 10.36
N GLY A 107 10.51 5.79 10.25
CA GLY A 107 9.40 5.11 9.60
C GLY A 107 9.69 4.77 8.13
N LEU A 108 10.29 5.70 7.37
CA LEU A 108 10.68 5.46 5.97
C LEU A 108 11.82 4.46 5.84
N ALA A 109 12.81 4.50 6.75
CA ALA A 109 13.90 3.54 6.75
C ALA A 109 13.42 2.12 7.09
N LEU A 110 12.58 1.99 8.12
CA LEU A 110 11.95 0.72 8.49
C LEU A 110 11.06 0.20 7.36
N PHE A 111 10.27 1.07 6.72
CA PHE A 111 9.47 0.69 5.57
C PHE A 111 10.34 0.16 4.42
N ALA A 112 11.47 0.82 4.11
CA ALA A 112 12.37 0.37 3.05
C ALA A 112 12.92 -1.04 3.34
N VAL A 113 13.31 -1.32 4.58
CA VAL A 113 13.76 -2.67 5.00
C VAL A 113 12.61 -3.67 4.91
N LEU A 114 11.45 -3.35 5.47
CA LEU A 114 10.26 -4.22 5.45
C LEU A 114 9.83 -4.55 4.02
N ALA A 115 9.90 -3.58 3.10
CA ALA A 115 9.55 -3.80 1.70
C ALA A 115 10.50 -4.80 1.01
N VAL A 116 11.80 -4.78 1.35
CA VAL A 116 12.74 -5.81 0.89
C VAL A 116 12.44 -7.16 1.52
N LEU A 117 12.10 -7.21 2.82
CA LEU A 117 11.73 -8.46 3.49
C LEU A 117 10.48 -9.08 2.87
N VAL A 118 9.42 -8.29 2.63
CA VAL A 118 8.20 -8.77 1.97
C VAL A 118 8.50 -9.28 0.57
N ALA A 119 9.27 -8.54 -0.23
CA ALA A 119 9.67 -9.01 -1.56
C ALA A 119 10.51 -10.30 -1.51
N GLY A 120 11.36 -10.44 -0.49
CA GLY A 120 12.10 -11.66 -0.22
C GLY A 120 11.16 -12.82 0.07
N GLU A 121 10.21 -12.66 1.00
CA GLU A 121 9.23 -13.68 1.35
C GLU A 121 8.41 -14.14 0.12
N GLU A 122 7.90 -13.20 -0.68
CA GLU A 122 7.09 -13.45 -1.89
C GLU A 122 7.89 -14.13 -3.02
N TRP A 123 9.22 -13.94 -3.08
CA TRP A 123 10.10 -14.64 -4.04
C TRP A 123 10.85 -15.81 -3.43
N SER A 124 10.45 -16.26 -2.24
CA SER A 124 11.09 -17.38 -1.53
C SER A 124 12.60 -17.15 -1.34
N TRP A 125 12.95 -15.89 -1.07
CA TRP A 125 14.29 -15.34 -0.95
C TRP A 125 15.18 -15.48 -2.18
N GLY A 126 14.58 -15.85 -3.31
CA GLY A 126 15.23 -16.13 -4.58
C GLY A 126 15.48 -17.61 -4.85
N GLN A 127 14.90 -18.51 -4.05
CA GLN A 127 15.08 -19.96 -4.21
C GLN A 127 14.79 -20.43 -5.63
N HIS A 128 13.71 -19.92 -6.22
CA HIS A 128 13.32 -20.27 -7.59
C HIS A 128 14.29 -19.76 -8.66
N PHE A 129 15.04 -18.68 -8.38
CA PHE A 129 16.03 -18.13 -9.32
C PHE A 129 17.37 -18.86 -9.26
N PHE A 130 17.78 -19.31 -8.08
CA PHE A 130 19.11 -19.89 -7.85
C PHE A 130 19.09 -21.40 -7.58
N GLY A 131 17.91 -22.00 -7.41
CA GLY A 131 17.69 -23.44 -7.40
C GLY A 131 18.19 -24.18 -6.16
N TRP A 132 18.29 -23.52 -4.99
CA TRP A 132 18.62 -24.25 -3.76
C TRP A 132 17.41 -25.02 -3.23
N GLY A 133 17.68 -26.12 -2.50
CA GLY A 133 16.65 -26.93 -1.86
C GLY A 133 16.17 -26.34 -0.54
N THR A 134 14.93 -26.65 -0.17
CA THR A 134 14.38 -26.34 1.16
C THR A 134 15.11 -27.15 2.23
N PRO A 135 15.51 -26.53 3.35
CA PRO A 135 16.10 -27.26 4.47
C PRO A 135 15.15 -28.31 5.05
N ASP A 136 15.67 -29.49 5.41
CA ASP A 136 14.88 -30.62 5.94
C ASP A 136 14.01 -30.24 7.14
N TRP A 137 14.50 -29.34 8.01
CA TRP A 137 13.77 -28.89 9.19
C TRP A 137 12.52 -28.04 8.87
N MET A 138 12.41 -27.51 7.64
CA MET A 138 11.21 -26.81 7.17
C MET A 138 10.22 -27.76 6.52
N ALA A 139 10.64 -28.95 6.05
CA ALA A 139 9.82 -29.84 5.23
C ALA A 139 8.49 -30.25 5.90
N ASP A 140 8.48 -30.40 7.22
CA ASP A 140 7.29 -30.83 7.98
C ASP A 140 6.23 -29.72 8.16
N VAL A 141 6.63 -28.45 8.03
CA VAL A 141 5.75 -27.28 8.27
C VAL A 141 5.50 -26.47 7.00
N ASN A 142 6.17 -26.81 5.92
CA ASN A 142 6.17 -26.06 4.67
C ASN A 142 5.38 -26.78 3.60
N LYS A 143 4.31 -26.16 3.12
CA LYS A 143 3.39 -26.81 2.19
C LYS A 143 3.84 -26.78 0.73
N GLN A 144 4.86 -25.98 0.40
CA GLN A 144 5.29 -25.69 -0.97
C GLN A 144 6.79 -25.94 -1.20
N ASN A 145 7.50 -26.51 -0.21
CA ASN A 145 8.96 -26.66 -0.30
C ASN A 145 9.67 -25.33 -0.67
N GLU A 146 9.38 -24.25 0.06
CA GLU A 146 9.95 -22.93 -0.21
C GLU A 146 10.63 -22.28 1.00
N THR A 147 11.73 -21.58 0.81
CA THR A 147 12.55 -21.01 1.89
C THR A 147 11.95 -19.67 2.35
N ASN A 148 10.65 -19.61 2.60
CA ASN A 148 9.97 -18.43 3.14
C ASN A 148 9.13 -18.81 4.37
N LEU A 149 8.97 -17.84 5.26
CA LEU A 149 8.09 -17.95 6.40
C LEU A 149 6.62 -17.86 5.97
N HIS A 150 6.34 -17.18 4.85
CA HIS A 150 4.99 -17.05 4.30
C HIS A 150 4.31 -18.41 4.03
N ASN A 151 5.07 -19.44 3.63
CA ASN A 151 4.52 -20.78 3.40
C ASN A 151 4.61 -21.71 4.62
N MET A 152 5.27 -21.28 5.69
CA MET A 152 5.40 -21.99 6.96
C MET A 152 4.41 -21.50 8.02
N ALA A 153 4.00 -20.24 7.97
CA ALA A 153 3.13 -19.65 8.97
C ALA A 153 1.73 -20.26 8.91
N GLU A 154 1.15 -20.57 10.07
CA GLU A 154 -0.27 -20.90 10.15
C GLU A 154 -1.09 -19.75 9.57
N ARG A 155 -2.06 -20.06 8.70
CA ARG A 155 -3.00 -19.13 8.03
C ARG A 155 -3.62 -18.04 8.94
N ALA A 156 -3.55 -18.18 10.26
CA ALA A 156 -4.00 -17.21 11.25
C ALA A 156 -3.09 -15.98 11.39
N LEU A 157 -1.79 -16.09 11.08
CA LEU A 157 -0.85 -14.96 11.10
C LEU A 157 -0.94 -14.09 9.84
N ASP A 158 -1.38 -14.62 8.70
CA ASP A 158 -1.48 -13.86 7.44
C ASP A 158 -2.73 -12.96 7.35
N GLN A 159 -3.84 -13.40 7.93
CA GLN A 159 -5.13 -12.72 7.75
C GLN A 159 -5.23 -11.38 8.50
N LYS A 160 -4.60 -11.26 9.67
CA LYS A 160 -4.72 -10.07 10.53
C LYS A 160 -3.93 -8.88 9.98
N PRO A 161 -2.66 -9.01 9.56
CA PRO A 161 -1.90 -7.93 8.94
C PRO A 161 -2.58 -7.41 7.67
N ARG A 162 -3.09 -8.29 6.81
CA ARG A 162 -3.80 -7.91 5.58
C ARG A 162 -5.07 -7.10 5.87
N ALA A 163 -5.86 -7.52 6.85
CA ALA A 163 -7.07 -6.79 7.25
C ALA A 163 -6.75 -5.39 7.82
N ILE A 164 -5.68 -5.27 8.62
CA ILE A 164 -5.20 -3.99 9.14
C ILE A 164 -4.73 -3.09 7.99
N ALA A 165 -3.93 -3.63 7.06
CA ALA A 165 -3.46 -2.91 5.89
C ALA A 165 -4.62 -2.42 5.03
N ALA A 166 -5.61 -3.27 4.76
CA ALA A 166 -6.83 -2.89 4.05
C ALA A 166 -7.57 -1.76 4.78
N ALA A 167 -7.81 -1.87 6.08
CA ALA A 167 -8.48 -0.82 6.86
C ALA A 167 -7.74 0.52 6.79
N LEU A 168 -6.41 0.51 6.93
CA LEU A 168 -5.58 1.70 6.77
C LEU A 168 -5.67 2.27 5.36
N ILE A 169 -5.65 1.42 4.33
CA ILE A 169 -5.79 1.85 2.92
C ILE A 169 -7.18 2.45 2.65
N LEU A 170 -8.25 1.94 3.26
CA LEU A 170 -9.57 2.56 3.15
C LEU A 170 -9.54 4.00 3.69
N VAL A 171 -8.96 4.18 4.88
CA VAL A 171 -8.91 5.49 5.53
C VAL A 171 -7.99 6.44 4.77
N PHE A 172 -6.75 6.04 4.52
CA PHE A 172 -5.72 6.92 3.95
C PHE A 172 -5.75 6.99 2.42
N GLY A 173 -6.12 5.91 1.73
CA GLY A 173 -6.18 5.85 0.26
C GLY A 173 -7.50 6.35 -0.33
N VAL A 174 -8.60 6.33 0.44
CA VAL A 174 -9.94 6.70 -0.04
C VAL A 174 -10.56 7.82 0.81
N ILE A 175 -10.87 7.56 2.08
CA ILE A 175 -11.71 8.45 2.90
C ILE A 175 -11.05 9.83 3.07
N LEU A 176 -9.84 9.88 3.60
CA LEU A 176 -9.12 11.13 3.86
C LEU A 176 -8.86 11.97 2.60
N PRO A 177 -8.29 11.43 1.50
CA PRO A 177 -7.99 12.23 0.32
C PRO A 177 -9.26 12.74 -0.38
N LEU A 178 -10.35 11.96 -0.40
CA LEU A 178 -11.63 12.40 -0.96
C LEU A 178 -12.32 13.43 -0.07
N TRP A 179 -12.31 13.24 1.26
CA TRP A 179 -12.82 14.23 2.19
C TRP A 179 -12.06 15.54 2.10
N ARG A 180 -10.72 15.48 1.96
CA ARG A 180 -9.87 16.65 1.73
C ARG A 180 -10.16 17.32 0.39
N LYS A 181 -10.39 16.56 -0.68
CA LYS A 181 -10.75 17.10 -2.00
C LYS A 181 -12.07 17.87 -1.97
N ARG A 182 -13.02 17.49 -1.09
CA ARG A 182 -14.30 18.17 -0.88
C ARG A 182 -14.23 19.36 0.09
N GLY A 183 -13.02 19.82 0.46
CA GLY A 183 -12.82 20.95 1.37
C GLY A 183 -12.77 20.56 2.85
N GLY A 184 -12.99 19.28 3.19
CA GLY A 184 -12.71 18.76 4.53
C GLY A 184 -11.22 18.85 4.87
N LEU A 185 -10.87 18.77 6.15
CA LEU A 185 -9.46 18.71 6.61
C LEU A 185 -8.56 19.87 6.14
N ALA A 186 -9.10 20.99 5.63
CA ALA A 186 -8.32 22.15 5.19
C ALA A 186 -7.46 22.74 6.31
N TRP A 187 -7.86 22.53 7.57
CA TRP A 187 -7.07 22.92 8.74
C TRP A 187 -5.70 22.22 8.81
N LEU A 188 -5.52 21.05 8.18
CA LEU A 188 -4.22 20.36 8.09
C LEU A 188 -3.20 21.11 7.24
N ASP A 189 -3.62 22.05 6.40
CA ASP A 189 -2.70 22.89 5.62
C ASP A 189 -1.81 23.77 6.50
N ARG A 190 -2.22 23.99 7.76
CA ARG A 190 -1.43 24.69 8.78
C ARG A 190 -0.27 23.85 9.32
N TYR A 191 -0.28 22.54 9.09
CA TYR A 191 0.73 21.59 9.55
C TYR A 191 1.47 21.01 8.34
N PRO A 192 2.63 21.59 7.95
CA PRO A 192 3.29 21.26 6.69
C PRO A 192 3.56 19.77 6.52
N ILE A 193 4.05 19.08 7.56
CA ILE A 193 4.35 17.64 7.47
C ILE A 193 3.08 16.83 7.22
N ALA A 194 1.99 17.11 7.94
CA ALA A 194 0.72 16.40 7.76
C ALA A 194 0.12 16.66 6.37
N SER A 195 0.20 17.91 5.90
CA SER A 195 -0.22 18.28 4.55
C SER A 195 0.58 17.55 3.48
N TRP A 196 1.90 17.43 3.67
CA TRP A 196 2.84 16.76 2.77
C TRP A 196 2.71 15.24 2.77
N LEU A 197 2.37 14.62 3.90
CA LEU A 197 2.10 13.19 3.98
C LEU A 197 0.72 12.80 3.45
N MET A 198 -0.21 13.75 3.32
CA MET A 198 -1.54 13.42 2.86
C MET A 198 -1.52 12.74 1.49
N PRO A 199 -2.17 11.58 1.35
CA PRO A 199 -2.32 10.90 0.08
C PRO A 199 -3.06 11.75 -0.95
N SER A 200 -2.76 11.51 -2.23
CA SER A 200 -3.51 12.10 -3.33
C SER A 200 -4.81 11.34 -3.56
N ALA A 201 -5.86 12.01 -4.04
CA ALA A 201 -7.09 11.34 -4.48
C ALA A 201 -6.84 10.39 -5.67
N THR A 202 -5.69 10.49 -6.34
CA THR A 202 -5.26 9.55 -7.37
C THR A 202 -4.92 8.16 -6.84
N LEU A 203 -4.78 7.96 -5.52
CA LEU A 203 -4.62 6.62 -4.94
C LEU A 203 -5.95 5.84 -4.87
N ALA A 204 -7.09 6.55 -4.95
CA ALA A 204 -8.40 5.95 -4.73
C ALA A 204 -8.72 4.74 -5.64
N PRO A 205 -8.35 4.70 -6.94
CA PRO A 205 -8.61 3.54 -7.77
C PRO A 205 -7.94 2.27 -7.24
N ALA A 206 -6.63 2.31 -6.95
CA ALA A 206 -5.91 1.17 -6.38
C ALA A 206 -6.47 0.79 -5.00
N ALA A 207 -6.72 1.79 -4.15
CA ALA A 207 -7.21 1.57 -2.79
C ALA A 207 -8.62 0.97 -2.75
N LEU A 208 -9.51 1.34 -3.67
CA LEU A 208 -10.85 0.75 -3.77
C LEU A 208 -10.79 -0.69 -4.28
N LEU A 209 -9.88 -0.98 -5.21
CA LEU A 209 -9.71 -2.32 -5.76
C LEU A 209 -9.18 -3.35 -4.75
N VAL A 210 -8.53 -2.92 -3.66
CA VAL A 210 -8.21 -3.78 -2.50
C VAL A 210 -9.46 -4.51 -1.94
N PHE A 211 -10.64 -3.91 -2.07
CA PHE A 211 -11.88 -4.46 -1.51
C PHE A 211 -12.70 -5.25 -2.54
N LEU A 212 -12.51 -5.01 -3.83
CA LEU A 212 -13.35 -5.58 -4.87
C LEU A 212 -13.33 -7.12 -4.88
N PRO A 213 -12.16 -7.80 -4.85
CA PRO A 213 -12.13 -9.28 -4.77
C PRO A 213 -12.89 -9.80 -3.55
N ARG A 214 -12.73 -9.14 -2.40
CA ARG A 214 -13.40 -9.55 -1.16
C ARG A 214 -14.91 -9.38 -1.23
N ILE A 215 -15.44 -8.43 -2.00
CA ILE A 215 -16.88 -8.26 -2.15
C ILE A 215 -17.49 -9.46 -2.89
N PHE A 216 -16.86 -9.93 -3.97
CA PHE A 216 -17.31 -11.12 -4.70
C PHE A 216 -17.27 -12.38 -3.83
N ASP A 217 -16.21 -12.56 -3.04
CA ASP A 217 -16.11 -13.61 -2.01
C ASP A 217 -17.28 -13.56 -1.03
N ARG A 218 -17.54 -12.38 -0.45
CA ARG A 218 -18.56 -12.22 0.59
C ARG A 218 -19.96 -12.41 0.06
N ILE A 219 -20.26 -12.00 -1.18
CA ILE A 219 -21.56 -12.25 -1.79
C ILE A 219 -21.81 -13.76 -1.90
N GLN A 220 -20.83 -14.52 -2.41
CA GLN A 220 -20.97 -15.96 -2.54
C GLN A 220 -21.18 -16.64 -1.18
N VAL A 221 -20.37 -16.27 -0.17
CA VAL A 221 -20.43 -16.84 1.17
C VAL A 221 -21.68 -16.44 1.96
N TRP A 222 -22.12 -15.18 1.89
CA TRP A 222 -23.26 -14.69 2.68
C TRP A 222 -24.61 -15.12 2.12
N PHE A 223 -24.71 -15.24 0.80
CA PHE A 223 -25.95 -15.63 0.14
C PHE A 223 -25.98 -17.12 -0.25
N ASP A 224 -24.90 -17.86 0.02
CA ASP A 224 -24.73 -19.27 -0.36
C ASP A 224 -25.00 -19.48 -1.87
N VAL A 225 -24.45 -18.58 -2.69
CA VAL A 225 -24.58 -18.59 -4.15
C VAL A 225 -23.24 -18.77 -4.82
N THR A 226 -23.22 -19.47 -5.94
CA THR A 226 -22.08 -19.45 -6.86
C THR A 226 -22.33 -18.38 -7.90
N LEU A 227 -21.48 -17.35 -7.94
CA LEU A 227 -21.58 -16.35 -9.00
C LEU A 227 -21.19 -16.99 -10.34
N PRO A 228 -21.71 -16.51 -11.48
CA PRO A 228 -21.26 -16.98 -12.78
C PRO A 228 -19.87 -16.38 -13.10
N PRO A 229 -19.06 -17.05 -13.95
CA PRO A 229 -17.85 -16.45 -14.51
C PRO A 229 -18.14 -15.09 -15.16
N PRO A 230 -17.25 -14.09 -15.02
CA PRO A 230 -15.92 -14.16 -14.38
C PRO A 230 -15.90 -13.84 -12.88
N PHE A 231 -17.04 -13.80 -12.21
CA PHE A 231 -17.15 -13.36 -10.80
C PHE A 231 -17.02 -14.52 -9.79
N ASP A 232 -16.87 -15.74 -10.27
CA ASP A 232 -16.74 -17.00 -9.52
C ASP A 232 -15.29 -17.23 -9.04
N ILE A 233 -14.68 -16.18 -8.49
CA ILE A 233 -13.28 -16.22 -8.08
C ILE A 233 -13.15 -17.00 -6.76
N PRO A 234 -12.23 -17.97 -6.65
CA PRO A 234 -11.95 -18.69 -5.41
C PRO A 234 -11.38 -17.80 -4.30
N THR A 235 -11.65 -18.14 -3.04
CA THR A 235 -11.14 -17.40 -1.86
C THR A 235 -9.62 -17.25 -1.84
N ARG A 236 -8.85 -18.21 -2.36
CA ARG A 236 -7.38 -18.10 -2.47
C ARG A 236 -6.99 -16.95 -3.42
N HIS A 237 -7.48 -16.96 -4.64
CA HIS A 237 -7.20 -15.93 -5.63
C HIS A 237 -7.65 -14.53 -5.19
N HIS A 238 -8.75 -14.44 -4.43
CA HIS A 238 -9.16 -13.17 -3.83
C HIS A 238 -8.09 -12.58 -2.90
N GLN A 239 -7.37 -13.43 -2.17
CA GLN A 239 -6.34 -13.02 -1.23
C GLN A 239 -5.08 -12.53 -1.95
N GLU A 240 -4.61 -13.29 -2.94
CA GLU A 240 -3.45 -12.94 -3.76
C GLU A 240 -3.70 -11.63 -4.54
N MET A 241 -4.88 -11.49 -5.16
CA MET A 241 -5.27 -10.24 -5.82
C MET A 241 -5.35 -9.07 -4.85
N GLN A 242 -5.87 -9.29 -3.64
CA GLN A 242 -5.95 -8.26 -2.62
C GLN A 242 -4.55 -7.79 -2.21
N GLU A 243 -3.59 -8.69 -2.06
CA GLU A 243 -2.19 -8.36 -1.78
C GLU A 243 -1.54 -7.56 -2.91
N THR A 244 -1.78 -7.95 -4.16
CA THR A 244 -1.31 -7.19 -5.30
C THR A 244 -1.87 -5.76 -5.31
N PHE A 245 -3.16 -5.55 -5.02
CA PHE A 245 -3.74 -4.20 -4.92
C PHE A 245 -3.21 -3.40 -3.73
N ILE A 246 -2.90 -4.06 -2.61
CA ILE A 246 -2.23 -3.43 -1.46
C ILE A 246 -0.84 -2.95 -1.89
N ALA A 247 -0.05 -3.82 -2.53
CA ALA A 247 1.28 -3.50 -3.03
C ALA A 247 1.26 -2.35 -4.04
N MET A 248 0.31 -2.34 -4.98
CA MET A 248 0.09 -1.23 -5.91
C MET A 248 -0.20 0.08 -5.18
N THR A 249 -1.09 0.06 -4.18
CA THR A 249 -1.46 1.25 -3.42
C THR A 249 -0.26 1.83 -2.66
N VAL A 250 0.51 0.96 -2.00
CA VAL A 250 1.72 1.32 -1.26
C VAL A 250 2.80 1.88 -2.21
N PHE A 251 3.04 1.20 -3.33
CA PHE A 251 3.98 1.63 -4.36
C PHE A 251 3.63 3.02 -4.92
N LEU A 252 2.36 3.24 -5.28
CA LEU A 252 1.89 4.53 -5.78
C LEU A 252 2.04 5.63 -4.73
N TYR A 253 1.77 5.32 -3.46
CA TYR A 253 1.93 6.27 -2.37
C TYR A 253 3.38 6.71 -2.18
N ILE A 254 4.30 5.75 -2.01
CA ILE A 254 5.71 6.05 -1.73
C ILE A 254 6.37 6.76 -2.92
N THR A 255 6.05 6.34 -4.14
CA THR A 255 6.56 6.96 -5.36
C THR A 255 6.03 8.38 -5.51
N THR A 256 4.78 8.63 -5.12
CA THR A 256 4.22 9.99 -5.09
C THR A 256 4.94 10.88 -4.07
N LEU A 257 5.24 10.38 -2.87
CA LEU A 257 6.03 11.14 -1.88
C LEU A 257 7.43 11.43 -2.39
N ALA A 258 8.08 10.45 -3.02
CA ALA A 258 9.39 10.62 -3.61
C ALA A 258 9.37 11.68 -4.72
N LEU A 259 8.36 11.65 -5.59
CA LEU A 259 8.18 12.64 -6.64
C LEU A 259 8.00 14.06 -6.07
N ARG A 260 7.24 14.23 -4.97
CA ARG A 260 7.10 15.52 -4.28
C ARG A 260 8.46 16.06 -3.82
N ALA A 261 9.26 15.20 -3.18
CA ALA A 261 10.59 15.59 -2.71
C ALA A 261 11.57 15.89 -3.86
N TRP A 262 11.48 15.14 -4.95
CA TRP A 262 12.36 15.29 -6.11
C TRP A 262 12.07 16.60 -6.86
N ARG A 263 10.79 16.92 -7.07
CA ARG A 263 10.36 18.20 -7.66
C ARG A 263 10.84 19.39 -6.85
N TRP A 264 10.67 19.33 -5.53
CA TRP A 264 11.20 20.35 -4.62
C TRP A 264 12.73 20.51 -4.76
N ARG A 265 13.49 19.42 -4.73
CA ARG A 265 14.95 19.46 -4.82
C ARG A 265 15.47 19.99 -6.15
N THR A 266 14.72 19.79 -7.24
CA THR A 266 15.10 20.19 -8.60
C THR A 266 14.50 21.52 -9.04
N GLY A 267 13.66 22.15 -8.22
CA GLY A 267 12.95 23.38 -8.56
C GLY A 267 11.94 23.22 -9.71
N ARG A 268 11.52 21.99 -10.02
CA ARG A 268 10.55 21.69 -11.07
C ARG A 268 9.15 21.63 -10.46
N ASP A 269 8.34 22.66 -10.71
CA ASP A 269 6.90 22.65 -10.39
C ASP A 269 6.09 21.87 -11.44
#